data_AF-A0A2V6GZG7-F1
#
_entry.id   AF-A0A2V6GZG7-F1
#
_cell.length_a   1.000
_cell.length_b   1.000
_cell.length_c   1.000
_cell.angle_alpha   90.00
_cell.angle_beta   90.00
_cell.angle_gamma   90.00
#
_symmetry.space_group_name_H-M   'P 1'
#
loop_
_entity.id
_entity.type
_entity.pdbx_description
1 polymer ?
#
loop_
_entity_poly.entity_id
_entity_poly.type
_entity_poly.pdbx_seq_one_letter_code
_entity_poly.pdbx_strand_id
1 'polypeptide(L)'
;LAAAIVTIEEQFDAARDAGIVAGARGWHPGVLGIIAARIARKYHRPAIVIGFDEKGVGKGSGRSIEGLNLVDALTRCASRDCGIEKFGGHEMAAGLALHEENFTKFAEAFCSTARELLSEEALQRSLRLDHELPFTNIDVEFLRWHELLQPFGNGNPQPLFSSAAMGRRVPHWGR
;
A
#
# COMPACT_ATOMS: atom_id res chain seq x y z
N LEU A 1 -1.53 -18.25 1.44
CA LEU A 1 -1.11 -16.87 1.77
C LEU A 1 0.39 -16.67 1.66
N ALA A 2 1.22 -17.43 2.39
CA ALA A 2 2.68 -17.32 2.30
C ALA A 2 3.22 -17.50 0.87
N ALA A 3 2.77 -18.53 0.14
CA ALA A 3 3.28 -18.84 -1.20
C ALA A 3 3.12 -17.70 -2.22
N ALA A 4 1.97 -17.02 -2.30
CA ALA A 4 1.81 -15.94 -3.28
C ALA A 4 2.50 -14.64 -2.85
N ILE A 5 2.67 -14.39 -1.54
CA ILE A 5 3.49 -13.27 -1.07
C ILE A 5 4.95 -13.51 -1.50
N VAL A 6 5.43 -14.75 -1.40
CA VAL A 6 6.76 -15.15 -1.89
C VAL A 6 6.88 -14.96 -3.41
N THR A 7 5.86 -15.34 -4.20
CA THR A 7 5.89 -15.09 -5.66
C THR A 7 5.95 -13.60 -6.01
N ILE A 8 5.23 -12.74 -5.27
CA ILE A 8 5.33 -11.28 -5.45
C ILE A 8 6.74 -10.80 -5.09
N GLU A 9 7.34 -11.30 -3.99
CA GLU A 9 8.68 -10.91 -3.57
C GLU A 9 9.75 -11.21 -4.62
N GLU A 10 9.63 -12.31 -5.34
CA GLU A 10 10.59 -12.72 -6.37
C GLU A 10 10.44 -11.96 -7.70
N GLN A 11 9.22 -11.48 -8.02
CA GLN A 11 8.90 -10.91 -9.32
C GLN A 11 8.75 -9.39 -9.33
N PHE A 12 8.54 -8.78 -8.17
CA PHE A 12 8.31 -7.35 -8.03
C PHE A 12 9.58 -6.55 -8.32
N ASP A 13 9.45 -5.57 -9.22
CA ASP A 13 10.49 -4.61 -9.54
C ASP A 13 9.96 -3.19 -9.29
N ALA A 14 10.56 -2.50 -8.32
CA ALA A 14 10.12 -1.16 -7.92
C ALA A 14 10.23 -0.11 -9.04
N ALA A 15 11.17 -0.27 -9.98
CA ALA A 15 11.34 0.64 -11.11
C ALA A 15 10.28 0.39 -12.19
N ARG A 16 9.87 -0.87 -12.38
CA ARG A 16 8.92 -1.27 -13.43
C ARG A 16 7.47 -1.22 -12.99
N ASP A 17 7.16 -1.70 -11.79
CA ASP A 17 5.79 -2.02 -11.39
C ASP A 17 5.12 -0.84 -10.69
N ALA A 18 3.99 -0.38 -11.23
CA ALA A 18 3.17 0.69 -10.65
C ALA A 18 1.92 0.18 -9.91
N GLY A 19 1.59 -1.10 -10.05
CA GLY A 19 0.48 -1.76 -9.38
C GLY A 19 0.79 -3.24 -9.18
N ILE A 20 0.08 -3.89 -8.27
CA ILE A 20 0.26 -5.32 -7.98
C ILE A 20 -1.08 -6.02 -8.05
N VAL A 21 -1.15 -7.12 -8.80
CA VAL A 21 -2.32 -8.00 -8.83
C VAL A 21 -1.89 -9.41 -8.48
N ALA A 22 -2.59 -10.02 -7.52
CA ALA A 22 -2.35 -11.39 -7.10
C ALA A 22 -3.65 -12.19 -7.05
N GLY A 23 -3.62 -13.41 -7.56
CA GLY A 23 -4.79 -14.27 -7.64
C GLY A 23 -4.43 -15.72 -7.34
N ALA A 24 -5.28 -16.40 -6.58
CA ALA A 24 -5.14 -17.83 -6.35
C ALA A 24 -6.46 -18.50 -5.99
N ARG A 25 -6.58 -19.79 -6.33
CA ARG A 25 -7.65 -20.65 -5.82
C ARG A 25 -7.50 -20.90 -4.32
N GLY A 26 -8.62 -21.11 -3.64
CA GLY A 26 -8.66 -21.41 -2.21
C GLY A 26 -8.39 -20.21 -1.28
N TRP A 27 -8.29 -19.00 -1.82
CA TRP A 27 -8.19 -17.79 -1.02
C TRP A 27 -9.57 -17.31 -0.60
N HIS A 28 -9.83 -17.35 0.71
CA HIS A 28 -11.13 -17.01 1.25
C HIS A 28 -11.43 -15.50 1.09
N PRO A 29 -12.62 -15.10 0.58
CA PRO A 29 -12.99 -13.69 0.39
C PRO A 29 -12.80 -12.82 1.63
N GLY A 30 -13.04 -13.38 2.82
CA GLY A 30 -12.90 -12.69 4.11
C GLY A 30 -11.48 -12.25 4.47
N VAL A 31 -10.43 -12.79 3.83
CA VAL A 31 -9.02 -12.40 4.11
C VAL A 31 -8.39 -11.52 3.04
N LEU A 32 -9.01 -11.40 1.85
CA LEU A 32 -8.42 -10.71 0.69
C LEU A 32 -8.07 -9.25 0.98
N GLY A 33 -8.94 -8.53 1.68
CA GLY A 33 -8.70 -7.12 2.02
C GLY A 33 -7.51 -6.91 2.95
N ILE A 34 -7.26 -7.83 3.88
CA ILE A 34 -6.10 -7.78 4.80
C ILE A 34 -4.80 -8.00 4.01
N ILE A 35 -4.83 -8.96 3.07
CA ILE A 35 -3.67 -9.27 2.23
C ILE A 35 -3.38 -8.11 1.28
N ALA A 36 -4.40 -7.55 0.62
CA ALA A 36 -4.26 -6.38 -0.24
C ALA A 36 -3.66 -5.18 0.52
N ALA A 37 -4.13 -4.92 1.75
CA ALA A 37 -3.58 -3.86 2.59
C ALA A 37 -2.11 -4.10 2.94
N ARG A 38 -1.75 -5.35 3.25
CA ARG A 38 -0.37 -5.71 3.57
C ARG A 38 0.56 -5.56 2.38
N ILE A 39 0.13 -5.98 1.20
CA ILE A 39 0.88 -5.81 -0.06
C ILE A 39 1.02 -4.33 -0.37
N ALA A 40 -0.08 -3.57 -0.36
CA ALA A 40 -0.05 -2.15 -0.69
C ALA A 40 0.88 -1.35 0.23
N ARG A 41 0.84 -1.64 1.53
CA ARG A 41 1.78 -1.05 2.49
C ARG A 41 3.22 -1.50 2.25
N LYS A 42 3.45 -2.81 2.09
CA LYS A 42 4.79 -3.43 1.95
C LYS A 42 5.50 -3.07 0.65
N TYR A 43 4.79 -2.71 -0.41
CA TYR A 43 5.41 -2.30 -1.68
C TYR A 43 5.15 -0.84 -2.05
N HIS A 44 4.28 -0.15 -1.33
CA HIS A 44 3.82 1.20 -1.69
C HIS A 44 3.30 1.25 -3.13
N ARG A 45 2.44 0.28 -3.45
CA ARG A 45 1.77 0.16 -4.74
C ARG A 45 0.30 -0.14 -4.50
N PRO A 46 -0.64 0.39 -5.30
CA PRO A 46 -2.01 -0.08 -5.26
C PRO A 46 -2.03 -1.59 -5.57
N ALA A 47 -2.79 -2.35 -4.78
CA ALA A 47 -2.79 -3.80 -4.83
C ALA A 47 -4.21 -4.35 -4.94
N ILE A 48 -4.42 -5.29 -5.87
CA ILE A 48 -5.65 -6.07 -6.02
C ILE A 48 -5.35 -7.53 -5.72
N VAL A 49 -6.18 -8.14 -4.87
CA VAL A 49 -6.06 -9.54 -4.47
C VAL A 49 -7.35 -10.28 -4.77
N ILE A 50 -7.27 -11.38 -5.51
CA ILE A 50 -8.42 -12.14 -6.01
C ILE A 50 -8.36 -13.57 -5.49
N GLY A 51 -9.48 -14.05 -4.94
CA GLY A 51 -9.70 -15.45 -4.61
C GLY A 51 -10.66 -16.10 -5.59
N PHE A 52 -10.28 -17.24 -6.15
CA PHE A 52 -11.11 -18.02 -7.07
C PHE A 52 -11.71 -19.25 -6.38
N ASP A 53 -13.00 -19.49 -6.65
CA ASP A 53 -13.65 -20.74 -6.29
C ASP A 53 -13.40 -21.85 -7.32
N GLU A 54 -13.93 -23.05 -7.07
CA GLU A 54 -13.75 -24.22 -7.96
C GLU A 54 -14.35 -24.02 -9.36
N LYS A 55 -15.33 -23.12 -9.49
CA LYS A 55 -15.98 -22.78 -10.76
C LYS A 55 -15.26 -21.65 -11.50
N GLY A 56 -14.14 -21.16 -10.95
CA GLY A 56 -13.37 -20.05 -11.51
C GLY A 56 -14.03 -18.69 -11.30
N VAL A 57 -15.02 -18.57 -10.42
CA VAL A 57 -15.62 -17.27 -10.07
C VAL A 57 -14.71 -16.57 -9.07
N GLY A 58 -14.18 -15.42 -9.47
CA GLY A 58 -13.25 -14.61 -8.68
C GLY A 58 -13.96 -13.53 -7.88
N LYS A 59 -13.60 -13.40 -6.60
CA LYS A 59 -13.90 -12.22 -5.78
C LYS A 59 -12.60 -11.53 -5.42
N GLY A 60 -12.55 -10.22 -5.64
CA GLY A 60 -11.36 -9.41 -5.42
C GLY A 60 -11.54 -8.33 -4.37
N SER A 61 -10.45 -8.00 -3.67
CA SER A 61 -10.34 -6.82 -2.80
C SER A 61 -9.10 -6.01 -3.16
N GLY A 62 -9.26 -4.70 -3.25
CA GLY A 62 -8.22 -3.74 -3.58
C GLY A 62 -7.89 -2.79 -2.44
N ARG A 63 -6.62 -2.38 -2.36
CA ARG A 63 -6.15 -1.29 -1.49
C ARG A 63 -5.23 -0.37 -2.25
N SER A 64 -5.45 0.93 -2.12
CA SER A 64 -4.69 1.95 -2.84
C SER A 64 -3.52 2.50 -2.03
N ILE A 65 -2.78 3.39 -2.68
CA ILE A 65 -1.86 4.35 -2.07
C ILE A 65 -2.38 5.77 -2.37
N GLU A 66 -1.79 6.77 -1.72
CA GLU A 66 -2.04 8.17 -2.06
C GLU A 66 -1.68 8.43 -3.54
N GLY A 67 -2.50 9.22 -4.23
CA GLY A 67 -2.30 9.53 -5.64
C GLY A 67 -3.01 8.58 -6.63
N LEU A 68 -3.71 7.54 -6.15
CA LEU A 68 -4.56 6.73 -7.03
C LEU A 68 -5.93 6.40 -6.42
N ASN A 69 -6.99 6.79 -7.12
CA ASN A 69 -8.36 6.39 -6.81
C ASN A 69 -8.68 5.03 -7.45
N LEU A 70 -8.96 4.01 -6.62
CA LEU A 70 -9.26 2.67 -7.11
C LEU A 70 -10.54 2.57 -7.93
N VAL A 71 -11.58 3.33 -7.62
CA VAL A 71 -12.84 3.28 -8.39
C VAL A 71 -12.61 3.83 -9.79
N ASP A 72 -11.85 4.92 -9.90
CA ASP A 72 -11.51 5.51 -11.20
C ASP A 72 -10.59 4.58 -12.01
N ALA A 73 -9.59 3.98 -11.36
CA ALA A 73 -8.68 3.03 -11.98
C ALA A 73 -9.43 1.79 -12.50
N LEU A 74 -10.33 1.22 -11.70
CA LEU A 74 -11.16 0.07 -12.10
C LEU A 74 -12.14 0.44 -13.22
N THR A 75 -12.67 1.66 -13.22
CA THR A 75 -13.52 2.16 -14.32
C THR A 75 -12.75 2.19 -15.64
N ARG A 76 -11.50 2.68 -15.63
CA ARG A 76 -10.62 2.66 -16.82
C ARG A 76 -10.23 1.24 -17.23
N CYS A 77 -10.06 0.33 -16.29
CA CYS A 77 -9.83 -1.08 -16.61
C CYS A 77 -11.07 -1.69 -17.29
N ALA A 78 -12.26 -1.42 -16.76
CA ALA A 78 -13.52 -1.93 -17.32
C ALA A 78 -13.75 -1.42 -18.76
N SER A 79 -13.38 -0.18 -19.07
CA SER A 79 -13.49 0.35 -20.45
C SER A 79 -12.53 -0.31 -21.46
N ARG A 80 -11.51 -1.04 -20.98
CA ARG A 80 -10.59 -1.84 -21.81
C ARG A 80 -11.06 -3.30 -21.97
N ASP A 81 -12.30 -3.59 -21.60
CA ASP A 81 -12.92 -4.92 -21.69
C ASP A 81 -12.10 -6.00 -20.94
N CYS A 82 -11.46 -5.67 -19.82
CA CYS A 82 -10.57 -6.61 -19.13
C CYS A 82 -11.27 -7.75 -18.36
N GLY A 83 -12.57 -7.96 -18.58
CA GLY A 83 -13.35 -9.06 -18.00
C GLY A 83 -13.84 -8.83 -16.56
N ILE A 84 -13.88 -7.58 -16.09
CA ILE A 84 -14.53 -7.22 -14.82
C ILE A 84 -16.04 -7.29 -15.00
N GLU A 85 -16.72 -8.11 -14.21
CA GLU A 85 -18.19 -8.22 -14.21
C GLU A 85 -18.85 -7.17 -13.32
N LYS A 86 -18.21 -6.87 -12.18
CA LYS A 86 -18.71 -5.91 -11.19
C LYS A 86 -17.54 -5.34 -10.40
N PHE A 87 -17.62 -4.07 -10.05
CA PHE A 87 -16.72 -3.45 -9.09
C PHE A 87 -17.41 -2.32 -8.32
N GLY A 88 -16.80 -1.88 -7.23
CA GLY A 88 -17.28 -0.74 -6.44
C GLY A 88 -16.43 -0.51 -5.19
N GLY A 89 -16.68 0.59 -4.49
CA GLY A 89 -15.95 0.98 -3.28
C GLY A 89 -15.67 2.47 -3.25
N HIS A 90 -14.49 2.82 -2.75
CA HIS A 90 -14.01 4.19 -2.60
C HIS A 90 -12.54 4.30 -3.03
N GLU A 91 -12.00 5.52 -2.97
CA GLU A 91 -10.65 5.86 -3.39
C GLU A 91 -9.58 4.86 -2.90
N MET A 92 -9.56 4.55 -1.59
CA MET A 92 -8.52 3.73 -0.97
C MET A 92 -8.85 2.23 -0.89
N ALA A 93 -10.09 1.83 -1.18
CA ALA A 93 -10.52 0.45 -1.06
C ALA A 93 -11.66 0.12 -2.02
N ALA A 94 -11.49 -0.96 -2.80
CA ALA A 94 -12.50 -1.43 -3.74
C ALA A 94 -12.67 -2.94 -3.66
N GLY A 95 -13.82 -3.42 -4.15
CA GLY A 95 -14.08 -4.83 -4.42
C GLY A 95 -14.41 -5.02 -5.89
N LEU A 96 -14.13 -6.20 -6.42
CA LEU A 96 -14.45 -6.57 -7.80
C LEU A 96 -14.79 -8.05 -7.95
N ALA A 97 -15.38 -8.42 -9.09
CA ALA A 97 -15.61 -9.79 -9.51
C ALA A 97 -15.22 -9.97 -10.98
N LEU A 98 -14.60 -11.12 -11.28
CA LEU A 98 -14.23 -11.56 -12.63
C LEU A 98 -14.03 -13.08 -12.65
N HIS A 99 -14.16 -13.70 -13.82
CA HIS A 99 -13.78 -15.10 -14.02
C HIS A 99 -12.25 -15.29 -14.15
N GLU A 100 -11.73 -16.42 -13.65
CA GLU A 100 -10.29 -16.77 -13.62
C GLU A 100 -9.61 -16.68 -14.99
N GLU A 101 -10.33 -17.00 -16.06
CA GLU A 101 -9.85 -16.86 -17.44
C GLU A 101 -9.46 -15.42 -17.81
N ASN A 102 -10.06 -14.42 -17.17
CA ASN A 102 -9.78 -13.01 -17.39
C ASN A 102 -8.70 -12.46 -16.45
N PHE A 103 -8.15 -13.27 -15.54
CA PHE A 103 -7.20 -12.81 -14.53
C PHE A 103 -6.00 -12.10 -15.12
N THR A 104 -5.35 -12.71 -16.12
CA THR A 104 -4.15 -12.14 -16.77
C THR A 104 -4.48 -10.83 -17.48
N LYS A 105 -5.57 -10.80 -18.25
CA LYS A 105 -6.06 -9.60 -18.96
C LYS A 105 -6.34 -8.45 -17.99
N PHE A 106 -6.97 -8.75 -16.86
CA PHE A 106 -7.22 -7.78 -15.79
C PHE A 106 -5.93 -7.30 -15.13
N ALA A 107 -5.01 -8.21 -14.79
CA ALA A 107 -3.75 -7.87 -14.13
C ALA A 107 -2.93 -6.88 -14.97
N GLU A 108 -2.81 -7.15 -16.28
CA GLU A 108 -2.14 -6.26 -17.23
C GLU A 108 -2.83 -4.90 -17.34
N ALA A 109 -4.16 -4.90 -17.50
CA ALA A 109 -4.94 -3.66 -17.59
C ALA A 109 -4.81 -2.80 -16.34
N PHE A 110 -4.83 -3.42 -15.15
CA PHE A 110 -4.68 -2.71 -13.88
C PHE A 110 -3.27 -2.14 -13.71
N CYS A 111 -2.23 -2.95 -13.95
CA CYS A 111 -0.85 -2.48 -13.82
C CYS A 111 -0.52 -1.35 -14.80
N SER A 112 -0.99 -1.45 -16.05
CA SER A 112 -0.89 -0.37 -17.04
C SER A 112 -1.64 0.88 -16.61
N THR A 113 -2.89 0.74 -16.14
CA THR A 113 -3.68 1.88 -15.65
C THR A 113 -3.02 2.56 -14.46
N ALA A 114 -2.46 1.78 -13.53
CA ALA A 114 -1.72 2.33 -12.39
C ALA A 114 -0.49 3.12 -12.84
N ARG A 115 0.26 2.62 -13.83
CA ARG A 115 1.42 3.32 -14.40
C ARG A 115 1.05 4.62 -15.11
N GLU A 116 -0.11 4.69 -15.73
CA GLU A 116 -0.60 5.91 -16.39
C GLU A 116 -1.09 6.97 -15.40
N LEU A 117 -1.64 6.54 -14.26
CA LEU A 117 -2.25 7.43 -13.27
C LEU A 117 -1.26 7.94 -12.22
N LEU A 118 -0.28 7.13 -11.85
CA LEU A 118 0.68 7.46 -10.81
C LEU A 118 1.90 8.17 -11.40
N SER A 119 2.28 9.29 -10.78
CA SER A 119 3.57 9.91 -11.05
C SER A 119 4.71 9.11 -10.41
N GLU A 120 5.94 9.33 -10.86
CA GLU A 120 7.10 8.66 -10.27
C GLU A 120 7.30 9.08 -8.81
N GLU A 121 6.96 10.32 -8.46
CA GLU A 121 6.98 10.83 -7.08
C GLU A 121 5.96 10.10 -6.19
N ALA A 122 4.76 9.82 -6.70
CA ALA A 122 3.75 9.07 -5.96
C ALA A 122 4.14 7.60 -5.75
N LEU A 123 5.04 7.06 -6.58
CA LEU A 123 5.60 5.72 -6.42
C LEU A 123 6.78 5.70 -5.43
N GLN A 124 7.34 6.84 -5.06
CA GLN A 124 8.38 6.92 -4.04
C GLN A 124 7.75 6.97 -2.66
N ARG A 125 8.21 6.09 -1.77
CA ARG A 125 7.87 6.20 -0.35
C ARG A 125 8.43 7.49 0.21
N SER A 126 7.56 8.42 0.55
CA SER A 126 7.93 9.63 1.27
C SER A 126 7.76 9.44 2.76
N LEU A 127 8.63 10.10 3.53
CA LEU A 127 8.49 10.29 4.96
C LEU A 127 8.24 11.78 5.17
N ARG A 128 7.04 12.16 5.61
CA ARG A 128 6.75 13.55 5.93
C ARG A 128 7.32 13.85 7.32
N LEU A 129 8.32 14.71 7.37
CA LEU A 129 8.89 15.22 8.61
C LEU A 129 8.24 16.57 8.92
N ASP A 130 7.75 16.73 10.14
CA ASP A 130 7.08 17.97 10.54
C ASP A 130 8.10 19.04 10.99
N HIS A 131 9.22 18.63 11.60
CA HIS A 131 10.31 19.55 11.95
C HIS A 131 11.63 18.81 12.24
N GLU A 132 12.76 19.52 12.10
CA GLU A 132 14.04 19.08 12.67
C GLU A 132 14.08 19.39 14.17
N LEU A 133 14.25 18.39 15.03
CA LEU A 133 14.30 18.53 16.48
C LEU A 133 15.66 18.11 17.01
N PRO A 134 16.53 19.06 17.41
CA PRO A 134 17.78 18.75 18.07
C PRO A 134 17.53 18.02 19.39
N PHE A 135 18.40 17.04 19.73
CA PHE A 135 18.30 16.32 21.01
C PHE A 135 18.33 17.23 22.24
N THR A 136 18.97 18.41 22.15
CA THR A 136 19.01 19.41 23.22
C THR A 136 17.65 20.02 23.56
N ASN A 137 16.69 19.90 22.65
CA ASN A 137 15.34 20.45 22.79
C ASN A 137 14.32 19.37 23.22
N ILE A 138 14.79 18.15 23.47
CA ILE A 138 13.96 17.04 23.96
C ILE A 138 14.08 17.01 25.49
N ASP A 139 13.21 17.77 26.15
CA ASP A 139 13.11 17.83 27.60
C ASP A 139 11.68 17.56 28.11
N VAL A 140 11.50 17.67 29.42
CA VAL A 140 10.19 17.43 30.07
C VAL A 140 9.15 18.47 29.64
N GLU A 141 9.56 19.69 29.31
CA GLU A 141 8.64 20.73 28.86
C GLU A 141 8.17 20.44 27.42
N PHE A 142 9.08 20.06 26.53
CA PHE A 142 8.72 19.57 25.19
C PHE A 142 7.73 18.40 25.27
N LEU A 143 7.98 17.42 26.15
CA LEU A 143 7.09 16.27 26.31
C LEU A 143 5.68 16.70 26.74
N ARG A 144 5.56 17.66 27.66
CA ARG A 144 4.26 18.22 28.07
C ARG A 144 3.53 18.89 26.91
N TRP A 145 4.22 19.72 26.12
CA TRP A 145 3.63 20.35 24.94
C TRP A 145 3.21 19.32 23.89
N HIS A 146 4.02 18.29 23.67
CA HIS A 146 3.70 17.20 22.76
C HIS A 146 2.46 16.41 23.22
N GLU A 147 2.29 16.17 24.52
CA GLU A 147 1.08 15.52 25.06
C GLU A 147 -0.19 16.34 24.82
N LEU A 148 -0.10 17.67 24.83
CA LEU A 148 -1.23 18.55 24.52
C LEU A 148 -1.70 18.48 23.05
N LEU A 149 -0.90 17.90 22.15
CA LEU A 149 -1.29 17.70 20.74
C LEU A 149 -2.23 16.50 20.55
N GLN A 150 -2.48 15.72 21.60
CA GLN A 150 -3.41 14.60 21.56
C GLN A 150 -4.88 15.07 21.46
N PRO A 151 -5.80 14.22 20.95
CA PRO A 151 -5.59 12.84 20.51
C PRO A 151 -4.98 12.74 19.11
N PHE A 152 -4.03 11.81 18.95
CA PHE A 152 -3.50 11.48 17.64
C PHE A 152 -4.43 10.50 16.91
N GLY A 153 -4.48 10.62 15.59
CA GLY A 153 -5.30 9.76 14.74
C GLY A 153 -5.39 10.25 13.31
N ASN A 154 -6.40 9.78 12.59
CA ASN A 154 -6.66 10.24 11.23
C ASN A 154 -7.05 11.73 11.27
N GLY A 155 -6.32 12.58 10.55
CA GLY A 155 -6.47 14.04 10.58
C GLY A 155 -5.61 14.77 11.61
N ASN A 156 -5.00 14.06 12.57
CA ASN A 156 -4.01 14.59 13.50
C ASN A 156 -2.91 13.54 13.76
N PRO A 157 -2.06 13.24 12.75
CA PRO A 157 -0.98 12.28 12.93
C PRO A 157 0.00 12.77 14.00
N GLN A 158 0.61 11.83 14.72
CA GLN A 158 1.68 12.18 15.64
C GLN A 158 2.82 12.88 14.88
N PRO A 159 3.33 14.02 15.38
CA PRO A 159 4.43 14.71 14.71
C PRO A 159 5.66 13.82 14.58
N LEU A 160 6.25 13.80 13.39
CA LEU A 160 7.47 13.08 13.10
C LEU A 160 8.63 14.05 12.95
N PHE A 161 9.60 13.93 13.86
CA PHE A 161 10.77 14.79 13.88
C PHE A 161 12.00 14.09 13.30
N SER A 162 12.86 14.84 12.62
CA SER A 162 14.22 14.40 12.29
C SER A 162 15.23 14.94 13.29
N SER A 163 16.31 14.20 13.54
CA SER A 163 17.43 14.69 14.34
C SER A 163 18.74 14.14 13.79
N ALA A 164 19.78 14.96 13.77
CA ALA A 164 21.12 14.51 13.44
C ALA A 164 21.71 13.71 14.61
N ALA A 165 22.23 12.51 14.34
CA ALA A 165 22.85 11.68 15.36
C ALA A 165 24.10 12.37 15.97
N MET A 166 24.12 12.58 17.28
CA MET A 166 25.35 12.93 18.00
C MET A 166 26.13 11.66 18.34
N GLY A 167 27.03 11.26 17.44
CA GLY A 167 28.03 10.24 17.74
C GLY A 167 29.07 10.79 18.71
N ARG A 168 28.86 10.64 20.02
CA ARG A 168 29.95 10.80 21.00
C ARG A 168 30.68 9.47 21.12
N ARG A 169 31.96 9.43 20.73
CA ARG A 169 32.88 8.37 21.19
C ARG A 169 33.01 8.52 22.70
N VAL A 170 32.30 7.68 23.44
CA VAL A 170 32.58 7.47 24.86
C VAL A 170 33.87 6.66 24.93
N PRO A 171 34.93 7.13 25.61
CA PRO A 171 36.07 6.27 25.92
C PRO A 171 35.54 5.03 26.64
N HIS A 172 35.92 3.85 26.15
CA HIS A 172 35.83 2.59 26.88
C HIS A 172 36.28 2.86 28.32
N TRP A 173 35.40 2.64 29.30
CA TRP A 173 35.81 2.65 30.70
C TRP A 173 36.68 1.42 30.94
N GLY A 174 37.98 1.63 30.97
CA GLY A 174 38.98 0.61 31.21
C GLY A 174 38.90 0.09 32.63
N ARG A 175 38.44 -1.16 32.76
CA ARG A 175 38.42 -2.03 33.96
C ARG A 175 37.35 -1.75 35.01
#